data_AF-A0A831KJR9-F1
#
_entry.id   AF-A0A831KJR9-F1
#
_cell.length_a   1.000
_cell.length_b   1.000
_cell.length_c   1.000
_cell.angle_alpha   90.00
_cell.angle_beta   90.00
_cell.angle_gamma   90.00
#
_symmetry.space_group_name_H-M   'P 1'
#
loop_
_entity.id
_entity.type
_entity.pdbx_description
1 polymer ?
#
loop_
_entity_poly.entity_id
_entity_poly.type
_entity_poly.pdbx_seq_one_letter_code
_entity_poly.pdbx_strand_id
1 'polypeptide(L)' 'MKGGIMAQEPNPSHLGARHISIISSWMDKITEVYLNDGTPISGSSVAAYFRGKLLIGSVFDPKFLVCSTLE' A
#
# COMPACT_ATOMS: atom_id res chain seq x y z
N MET A 1 24.02 -4.74 -25.10
CA MET A 1 23.63 -5.81 -24.16
C MET A 1 23.79 -5.26 -22.73
N LYS A 2 22.66 -5.22 -22.01
CA LYS A 2 22.42 -5.07 -20.56
C LYS A 2 23.42 -4.27 -19.68
N GLY A 3 23.02 -3.08 -19.26
CA GLY A 3 23.39 -2.50 -17.96
C GLY A 3 22.19 -2.65 -17.02
N GLY A 4 22.27 -3.56 -16.05
CA GLY A 4 21.24 -3.74 -15.02
C GLY A 4 21.52 -2.80 -13.86
N ILE A 5 20.54 -1.99 -13.45
CA ILE A 5 20.60 -1.24 -12.20
C ILE A 5 20.39 -2.23 -11.04
N MET A 6 21.38 -2.37 -10.18
CA MET A 6 21.21 -3.10 -8.92
C MET A 6 20.56 -2.17 -7.91
N ALA A 7 19.30 -2.42 -7.56
CA ALA A 7 18.71 -1.83 -6.37
C ALA A 7 19.25 -2.62 -5.16
N GLN A 8 19.92 -1.93 -4.25
CA GLN A 8 20.48 -2.53 -3.04
C GLN A 8 19.34 -2.87 -2.07
N GLU A 9 19.22 -4.13 -1.66
CA GLU A 9 18.19 -4.56 -0.71
C GLU A 9 18.43 -3.90 0.66
N PRO A 10 17.41 -3.23 1.26
CA PRO A 10 17.57 -2.56 2.54
C PRO A 10 17.66 -3.54 3.72
N ASN A 11 18.48 -3.17 4.70
CA ASN A 11 18.85 -3.89 5.94
C ASN A 11 17.64 -4.44 6.74
N PRO A 12 17.61 -5.73 7.12
CA PRO A 12 16.43 -6.41 7.65
C PRO A 12 16.03 -6.08 9.11
N SER A 13 16.77 -5.25 9.83
CA SER A 13 16.57 -5.06 11.28
C SER A 13 15.50 -4.04 11.70
N HIS A 14 14.83 -3.35 10.77
CA HIS A 14 13.70 -2.44 11.05
C HIS A 14 12.35 -2.93 10.51
N LEU A 15 12.24 -4.19 10.11
CA LEU A 15 11.08 -4.78 9.43
C LEU A 15 9.91 -5.12 10.38
N GLY A 16 9.55 -4.19 11.26
CA GLY A 16 8.20 -4.18 11.84
C GLY A 16 7.22 -3.73 10.76
N ALA A 17 6.72 -4.67 9.95
CA ALA A 17 5.66 -4.51 8.95
C ALA A 17 5.53 -3.09 8.34
N ARG A 18 6.49 -2.70 7.49
CA ARG A 18 6.47 -1.41 6.75
C ARG A 18 5.94 -1.53 5.33
N HIS A 19 5.23 -2.62 5.04
CA HIS A 19 4.67 -2.92 3.72
C HIS A 19 3.17 -3.13 3.87
N ILE A 20 2.39 -2.25 3.27
CA ILE A 20 0.93 -2.33 3.23
C ILE A 20 0.51 -2.39 1.78
N SER A 21 -0.05 -3.53 1.35
CA SER A 21 -0.61 -3.69 0.01
C SER A 21 -2.11 -3.93 0.12
N ILE A 22 -2.88 -3.06 -0.53
CA ILE A 22 -4.30 -3.37 -0.80
C ILE A 22 -4.35 -4.08 -2.14
N ILE A 23 -4.82 -5.31 -2.13
CA ILE A 23 -4.98 -6.13 -3.33
C ILE A 23 -6.44 -6.07 -3.75
N SER A 24 -6.69 -5.58 -4.96
CA SER A 24 -7.94 -5.82 -5.65
C SER A 24 -7.78 -7.03 -6.58
N SER A 25 -8.77 -7.92 -6.58
CA SER A 25 -8.89 -8.99 -7.56
C SER A 25 -10.11 -8.70 -8.44
N TRP A 26 -9.84 -8.31 -9.68
CA TRP A 26 -10.83 -8.16 -10.74
C TRP A 26 -10.33 -8.93 -11.95
N MET A 27 -11.17 -9.78 -12.54
CA MET A 27 -10.85 -10.53 -13.75
C MET A 27 -9.51 -11.29 -13.66
N ASP A 28 -9.30 -12.03 -12.56
CA ASP A 28 -8.08 -12.80 -12.28
C ASP A 28 -6.78 -11.99 -12.26
N LYS A 29 -6.86 -10.66 -12.14
CA LYS A 29 -5.71 -9.77 -12.00
C LYS A 29 -5.58 -9.26 -10.58
N ILE A 30 -4.44 -9.59 -9.97
CA ILE A 30 -3.98 -9.00 -8.70
C ILE A 30 -3.33 -7.66 -9.04
N THR A 31 -3.88 -6.57 -8.48
CA THR A 31 -3.29 -5.23 -8.61
C THR A 31 -3.06 -4.64 -7.22
N GLU A 32 -1.83 -4.18 -6.97
CA GLU A 32 -1.52 -3.33 -5.82
C GLU A 32 -2.02 -1.91 -6.10
N VAL A 33 -2.92 -1.41 -5.24
CA VAL A 33 -3.57 -0.10 -5.44
C VAL A 33 -3.09 0.99 -4.48
N TYR A 34 -2.29 0.62 -3.48
CA TYR A 34 -1.70 1.54 -2.51
C TYR A 34 -0.49 0.87 -1.83
N LEU A 35 0.60 1.62 -1.67
CA LEU A 35 1.79 1.23 -0.93
C LEU A 35 2.42 2.47 -0.26
N ASN A 36 2.75 2.36 1.02
CA ASN A 36 3.48 3.39 1.78
C ASN A 36 4.47 2.73 2.77
N ASP A 37 5.22 3.57 3.50
CA ASP A 37 6.19 3.15 4.51
C ASP A 37 5.63 3.03 5.94
N GLY A 38 4.30 3.11 6.09
CA GLY A 38 3.56 3.14 7.35
C GLY A 38 3.33 4.53 7.95
N THR A 39 4.01 5.59 7.47
CA THR A 39 3.92 6.93 8.06
C THR A 39 2.53 7.55 7.91
N PRO A 40 1.87 7.52 6.73
CA PRO A 40 0.50 8.01 6.58
C PRO A 40 -0.55 7.20 7.36
N ILE A 41 -0.44 5.88 7.37
CA ILE A 41 -1.30 4.93 8.10
C ILE A 41 -0.55 3.60 8.26
N SER A 42 -0.65 2.97 9.43
CA SER A 42 -0.03 1.67 9.72
C SER A 42 -1.09 0.59 9.97
N GLY A 43 -0.79 -0.67 9.63
CA GLY A 43 -1.68 -1.80 9.94
C GLY A 43 -2.99 -1.84 9.17
N SER A 44 -3.00 -1.39 7.90
CA SER A 44 -4.20 -1.42 7.08
C SER A 44 -4.70 -2.83 6.83
N SER A 45 -6.01 -3.02 6.93
CA SER A 45 -6.67 -4.34 6.84
C SER A 45 -7.87 -4.36 5.92
N VAL A 46 -8.43 -3.19 5.60
CA VAL A 46 -9.62 -3.04 4.77
C VAL A 46 -9.51 -1.79 3.90
N ALA A 47 -10.08 -1.85 2.70
CA ALA A 47 -10.23 -0.68 1.85
C ALA A 47 -11.54 -0.73 1.06
N ALA A 48 -12.11 0.44 0.80
CA ALA A 48 -13.32 0.60 0.00
C ALA A 48 -13.16 1.78 -0.96
N TYR A 49 -13.53 1.56 -2.22
CA TYR A 49 -13.51 2.60 -3.24
C TYR A 49 -14.91 3.15 -3.50
N PHE A 50 -15.05 4.48 -3.54
CA PHE A 50 -16.29 5.15 -3.90
C PHE A 50 -16.01 6.52 -4.54
N ARG A 51 -16.53 6.76 -5.75
CA ARG A 51 -16.47 8.06 -6.47
C ARG A 51 -15.09 8.73 -6.43
N GLY A 52 -14.06 8.06 -6.97
CA GLY A 52 -12.70 8.63 -7.04
C GLY A 52 -11.96 8.69 -5.70
N LYS A 53 -12.51 8.09 -4.65
CA LYS A 53 -11.88 8.05 -3.33
C LYS A 53 -11.68 6.61 -2.88
N LEU A 54 -10.48 6.33 -2.37
CA LEU A 54 -10.16 5.08 -1.71
C LEU A 54 -10.04 5.35 -0.20
N LEU A 55 -10.95 4.78 0.58
CA LEU A 55 -10.90 4.79 2.04
C LEU A 55 -10.14 3.55 2.52
N ILE A 56 -9.17 3.73 3.40
CA ILE A 56 -8.32 2.68 3.96
C ILE A 56 -8.45 2.69 5.48
N GLY A 57 -8.87 1.56 6.04
CA GLY A 57 -9.00 1.33 7.48
C GLY A 57 -7.85 0.51 8.04
N SER A 58 -7.51 0.77 9.31
CA SER A 58 -6.50 0.05 10.09
C SER A 58 -7.12 -0.78 11.20
N VAL A 59 -6.40 -1.81 11.65
CA VAL A 59 -6.77 -2.61 12.83
C VAL A 59 -6.54 -1.85 14.14
N PHE A 60 -5.48 -1.05 14.24
CA PHE A 60 -5.04 -0.46 15.51
C PHE A 60 -4.65 1.02 15.42
N ASP A 61 -4.47 1.57 14.22
CA ASP A 61 -4.25 3.00 14.05
C ASP A 61 -5.60 3.72 14.24
N PRO A 62 -5.71 4.73 15.14
CA PRO A 62 -6.99 5.41 15.41
C PRO A 62 -7.47 6.33 14.27
N LYS A 63 -6.78 6.32 13.12
CA LYS A 63 -7.14 7.10 11.92
C LYS A 63 -7.45 6.18 10.74
N PHE A 64 -8.18 6.73 9.78
CA PHE A 64 -8.32 6.17 8.43
C PHE A 64 -7.63 7.08 7.43
N LEU A 65 -7.24 6.52 6.28
CA LEU A 65 -6.65 7.27 5.18
C LEU A 65 -7.64 7.36 4.02
N VAL A 66 -7.81 8.56 3.46
CA VAL A 66 -8.57 8.77 2.22
C VAL A 66 -7.62 9.22 1.13
N CYS A 67 -7.42 8.37 0.13
CA CYS A 67 -6.71 8.73 -1.10
C CYS A 67 -7.73 9.27 -2.11
N SER A 68 -7.35 10.31 -2.85
CA SER A 68 -8.12 10.78 -4.00
C SER A 68 -7.36 10.38 -5.26
N THR A 69 -8.03 9.74 -6.22
CA THR A 69 -7.46 9.54 -7.55
C THR A 69 -7.53 10.88 -8.27
N LEU A 70 -6.38 11.44 -8.63
CA LEU A 70 -6.34 12.48 -9.66
C LEU A 70 -6.72 11.78 -10.97
N GLU A 71 -7.76 12.25 -11.64
CA GLU A 71 -8.02 11.91 -13.05
C GLU A 71 -6.94 12.51 -13.95
#